data_AF-A0A2A2LDI8-F1
#
_entry.id   AF-A0A2A2LDI8-F1
#
_cell.length_a   1.000
_cell.length_b   1.000
_cell.length_c   1.000
_cell.angle_alpha   90.00
_cell.angle_beta   90.00
_cell.angle_gamma   90.00
#
_symmetry.space_group_name_H-M   'P 1'
#
loop_
_entity.id
_entity.type
_entity.pdbx_description
1 polymer ?
#
loop_
_entity_poly.entity_id
_entity_poly.type
_entity_poly.pdbx_seq_one_letter_code
_entity_poly.pdbx_strand_id
1 'polypeptide(L)'
;MVSNSVIHLLVFTLLVVSATAVSFEDVLQTNQYTLISHQHCEILVEANLGDEKQCPLAANPEWSSPSDSECMRKNLRVALLPDIYSKSAPRMLVAMNQPSANPPYFGQRPEFFIDHIPLLTGTNTSVKFNYLQKDDKSRKQIYLNSLTNAHTVEYLLYDHTTRFLYVLVSEPKQFLRCFIYIVDDFFETGHMIPYLMNFIINQKSQGRFNWVVDSYSGKVRYSVHSSREDSKISVFELPIGRLFNALHEGEKGELALKAEENQVFVSTLGGITLSMESNPSSGLTIPFFRSHPGSKFELKCDRLRDRSGKIPLAIVRDMDYCLMKYGSTAEKETCDAERTAWLEKKGHLKSFSNFWTLFWLIFSVVLLTLVIVFLLCYICWLRRSFDSDLPPDPAQQPLRYYRNTQPHYQFNMDVSVDKFSTRRNYYN
;
A
#
# COMPACT_ATOMS: atom_id res chain seq x y z
N MET A 1 -31.78 -28.81 -23.25
CA MET A 1 -31.92 -27.33 -23.27
C MET A 1 -31.65 -26.62 -21.94
N VAL A 2 -31.40 -27.33 -20.82
CA VAL A 2 -31.22 -26.71 -19.47
C VAL A 2 -29.75 -26.35 -19.15
N SER A 3 -28.78 -26.88 -19.90
CA SER A 3 -27.34 -26.71 -19.63
C SER A 3 -26.81 -25.29 -19.89
N ASN A 4 -27.24 -24.63 -20.96
CA ASN A 4 -26.72 -23.31 -21.33
C ASN A 4 -27.18 -22.20 -20.38
N SER A 5 -28.37 -22.33 -19.78
CA SER A 5 -28.90 -21.32 -18.86
C SER A 5 -28.14 -21.28 -17.53
N VAL A 6 -27.65 -22.42 -17.04
CA VAL A 6 -26.84 -22.50 -15.81
C VAL A 6 -25.45 -21.92 -16.03
N ILE A 7 -24.85 -22.16 -17.20
CA ILE A 7 -23.54 -21.59 -17.57
C ILE A 7 -23.64 -20.07 -17.73
N HIS A 8 -24.70 -19.57 -18.38
CA HIS A 8 -24.92 -18.13 -18.49
C HIS A 8 -25.21 -17.47 -17.13
N LEU A 9 -25.92 -18.14 -16.22
CA LEU A 9 -26.14 -17.63 -14.86
C LEU A 9 -24.82 -17.59 -14.06
N LEU A 10 -23.98 -18.62 -14.16
CA LEU A 10 -22.66 -18.68 -13.52
C LEU A 10 -21.72 -17.60 -14.06
N VAL A 11 -21.68 -17.41 -15.38
CA VAL A 11 -20.90 -16.35 -16.03
C VAL A 11 -21.44 -14.96 -15.66
N PHE A 12 -22.75 -14.79 -15.53
CA PHE A 12 -23.35 -13.54 -15.08
C PHE A 12 -23.04 -13.26 -13.59
N THR A 13 -23.10 -14.26 -12.71
CA THR A 13 -22.68 -14.12 -11.30
C THR A 13 -21.18 -13.90 -11.14
N LEU A 14 -20.34 -14.41 -12.05
CA LEU A 14 -18.90 -14.16 -12.09
C LEU A 14 -18.55 -12.78 -12.69
N LEU A 15 -19.42 -12.22 -13.55
CA LEU A 15 -19.25 -10.88 -14.13
C LEU A 15 -19.84 -9.76 -13.24
N VAL A 16 -20.74 -10.09 -12.31
CA VAL A 16 -21.21 -9.20 -11.24
C VAL A 16 -20.25 -9.25 -10.04
N VAL A 17 -18.96 -9.46 -10.28
CA VAL A 17 -17.93 -8.93 -9.37
C VAL A 17 -17.95 -7.43 -9.60
N SER A 18 -18.77 -6.76 -8.79
CA SER A 18 -18.85 -5.31 -8.68
C SER A 18 -17.44 -4.72 -8.72
N ALA A 19 -17.23 -3.77 -9.62
CA ALA A 19 -16.07 -2.89 -9.53
C ALA A 19 -16.22 -2.10 -8.22
N THR A 20 -15.70 -2.66 -7.12
CA THR A 20 -15.66 -1.99 -5.83
C THR A 20 -14.83 -0.74 -6.00
N ALA A 21 -15.40 0.40 -5.66
CA ALA A 21 -14.67 1.64 -5.80
C ALA A 21 -13.53 1.67 -4.77
N VAL A 22 -12.32 1.96 -5.24
CA VAL A 22 -11.13 2.06 -4.40
C VAL A 22 -11.27 3.31 -3.52
N SER A 23 -11.26 3.13 -2.21
CA SER A 23 -11.17 4.21 -1.21
C SER A 23 -9.70 4.56 -0.94
N PHE A 24 -9.47 5.73 -0.34
CA PHE A 24 -8.12 6.13 0.05
C PHE A 24 -7.51 5.18 1.10
N GLU A 25 -8.34 4.60 1.97
CA GLU A 25 -7.92 3.57 2.93
C GLU A 25 -7.40 2.31 2.22
N ASP A 26 -8.00 1.93 1.09
CA ASP A 26 -7.56 0.79 0.28
C ASP A 26 -6.20 1.05 -0.38
N VAL A 27 -5.94 2.32 -0.77
CA VAL A 27 -4.64 2.76 -1.30
C VAL A 27 -3.58 2.70 -0.19
N LEU A 28 -3.91 3.12 1.03
CA LEU A 28 -2.99 3.04 2.17
C LEU A 28 -2.85 1.64 2.78
N GLN A 29 -3.83 0.77 2.53
CA GLN A 29 -4.01 -0.53 3.19
C GLN A 29 -4.12 -0.40 4.72
N THR A 30 -4.73 0.67 5.20
CA THR A 30 -4.99 0.89 6.63
C THR A 30 -6.07 1.95 6.81
N ASN A 31 -6.90 1.81 7.86
CA ASN A 31 -7.82 2.83 8.35
C ASN A 31 -7.22 3.68 9.49
N GLN A 32 -6.01 3.34 9.94
CA GLN A 32 -5.31 4.06 11.00
C GLN A 32 -4.37 5.09 10.36
N TYR A 33 -4.91 6.22 9.92
CA TYR A 33 -4.10 7.27 9.29
C TYR A 33 -4.60 8.70 9.55
N THR A 34 -3.69 9.65 9.37
CA THR A 34 -3.97 11.09 9.33
C THR A 34 -3.11 11.72 8.25
N LEU A 35 -3.73 12.55 7.44
CA LEU A 35 -3.12 13.32 6.37
C LEU A 35 -2.87 14.73 6.84
N ILE A 36 -1.68 15.26 6.55
CA ILE A 36 -1.32 16.63 6.86
C ILE A 36 -0.84 17.26 5.57
N SER A 37 -1.60 18.22 5.10
CA SER A 37 -1.28 18.99 3.90
C SER A 37 -1.08 20.43 4.27
N HIS A 38 -0.20 21.14 3.55
CA HIS A 38 0.06 22.54 3.85
C HIS A 38 0.16 23.38 2.58
N GLN A 39 -0.42 24.56 2.58
CA GLN A 39 -0.29 25.47 1.44
C GLN A 39 -0.21 26.90 1.95
N HIS A 40 0.77 27.65 1.44
CA HIS A 40 1.08 28.98 1.95
C HIS A 40 1.28 28.93 3.48
N CYS A 41 0.44 29.63 4.26
CA CYS A 41 0.42 29.62 5.72
C CYS A 41 -0.67 28.72 6.34
N GLU A 42 -1.44 28.00 5.52
CA GLU A 42 -2.54 27.14 6.00
C GLU A 42 -2.07 25.69 6.13
N ILE A 43 -2.49 25.04 7.21
CA ILE A 43 -2.33 23.60 7.41
C ILE A 43 -3.72 22.98 7.45
N LEU A 44 -3.86 21.87 6.73
CA LEU A 44 -5.05 21.05 6.67
C LEU A 44 -4.70 19.67 7.21
N VAL A 45 -5.43 19.24 8.22
CA VAL A 45 -5.34 17.90 8.79
C VAL A 45 -6.61 17.17 8.42
N GLU A 46 -6.50 15.98 7.85
CA GLU A 46 -7.64 15.16 7.42
C GLU A 46 -7.46 13.73 7.93
N ALA A 47 -8.54 13.10 8.34
CA ALA A 47 -8.58 11.69 8.72
C ALA A 47 -9.95 11.12 8.36
N ASN A 48 -10.02 9.81 8.14
CA ASN A 48 -11.28 9.15 7.80
C ASN A 48 -11.99 9.84 6.61
N LEU A 49 -11.25 9.98 5.49
CA LEU A 49 -11.86 10.34 4.21
C LEU A 49 -12.90 9.27 3.91
N GLY A 50 -14.18 9.65 3.87
CA GLY A 50 -15.33 8.72 3.92
C GLY A 50 -15.41 7.75 2.74
N ASP A 51 -16.58 7.11 2.58
CA ASP A 51 -16.76 6.02 1.62
C ASP A 51 -16.48 6.43 0.15
N GLU A 52 -15.93 5.45 -0.59
CA GLU A 52 -15.76 5.31 -2.05
C GLU A 52 -15.44 6.58 -2.89
N LYS A 53 -14.19 6.66 -3.38
CA LYS A 53 -13.62 7.67 -4.32
C LYS A 53 -13.38 9.07 -3.78
N GLN A 54 -13.45 9.30 -2.48
CA GLN A 54 -13.13 10.62 -1.94
C GLN A 54 -11.62 10.86 -1.92
N CYS A 55 -11.16 11.86 -2.68
CA CYS A 55 -9.78 12.31 -2.65
C CYS A 55 -9.49 13.20 -1.45
N PRO A 56 -8.22 13.25 -0.98
CA PRO A 56 -7.81 14.26 0.00
C PRO A 56 -8.24 15.65 -0.48
N LEU A 57 -8.78 16.49 0.40
CA LEU A 57 -9.18 17.85 0.05
C LEU A 57 -7.98 18.68 -0.43
N ALA A 58 -6.78 18.30 -0.04
CA ALA A 58 -5.55 18.88 -0.58
C ALA A 58 -5.36 18.70 -2.09
N ALA A 59 -6.01 17.69 -2.67
CA ALA A 59 -6.06 17.43 -4.10
C ALA A 59 -7.28 18.09 -4.78
N ASN A 60 -8.08 18.88 -4.05
CA ASN A 60 -9.22 19.63 -4.57
C ASN A 60 -8.79 21.05 -4.97
N PRO A 61 -9.17 21.55 -6.17
CA PRO A 61 -8.87 22.92 -6.59
C PRO A 61 -9.41 23.99 -5.64
N GLU A 62 -10.51 23.76 -4.93
CA GLU A 62 -11.09 24.75 -4.00
C GLU A 62 -10.21 25.04 -2.78
N TRP A 63 -9.40 24.06 -2.33
CA TRP A 63 -8.46 24.25 -1.23
C TRP A 63 -7.35 25.25 -1.56
N SER A 64 -7.02 25.39 -2.85
CA SER A 64 -5.91 26.21 -3.32
C SER A 64 -6.13 27.72 -3.22
N SER A 65 -7.31 28.16 -2.79
CA SER A 65 -7.65 29.57 -2.59
C SER A 65 -7.47 29.96 -1.11
N PRO A 66 -6.37 30.64 -0.74
CA PRO A 66 -6.13 31.03 0.64
C PRO A 66 -7.11 32.10 1.09
N SER A 67 -7.33 32.11 2.41
CA SER A 67 -8.22 33.06 3.08
C SER A 67 -7.73 34.51 3.07
N ASP A 68 -6.42 34.76 2.97
CA ASP A 68 -5.81 36.09 3.11
C ASP A 68 -4.56 36.28 2.21
N SER A 69 -4.38 37.52 1.73
CA SER A 69 -3.21 38.03 1.02
C SER A 69 -1.91 37.96 1.83
N GLU A 70 -1.95 38.08 3.16
CA GLU A 70 -0.75 37.91 3.98
C GLU A 70 -0.32 36.44 4.00
N CYS A 71 -1.31 35.55 4.11
CA CYS A 71 -1.07 34.10 4.10
C CYS A 71 -0.37 33.66 2.82
N MET A 72 -0.86 34.14 1.66
CA MET A 72 -0.30 33.90 0.33
C MET A 72 1.21 34.12 0.23
N ARG A 73 1.74 35.09 0.98
CA ARG A 73 3.13 35.50 0.89
C ARG A 73 4.05 34.57 1.68
N LYS A 74 3.53 33.83 2.67
CA LYS A 74 4.32 32.94 3.52
C LYS A 74 4.26 31.53 2.97
N ASN A 75 5.37 30.82 3.06
CA ASN A 75 5.47 29.44 2.59
C ASN A 75 5.92 28.54 3.73
N LEU A 76 5.07 27.58 4.09
CA LEU A 76 5.36 26.59 5.10
C LEU A 76 6.06 25.37 4.49
N ARG A 77 6.92 24.76 5.30
CA ARG A 77 7.47 23.42 5.11
C ARG A 77 7.17 22.62 6.36
N VAL A 78 6.63 21.42 6.17
CA VAL A 78 6.24 20.53 7.27
C VAL A 78 7.07 19.25 7.20
N ALA A 79 7.61 18.83 8.33
CA ALA A 79 8.19 17.51 8.52
C ALA A 79 7.57 16.81 9.73
N LEU A 80 7.45 15.49 9.63
CA LEU A 80 7.04 14.64 10.75
C LEU A 80 8.26 14.22 11.54
N LEU A 81 8.15 14.36 12.86
CA LEU A 81 9.13 13.88 13.82
C LEU A 81 8.46 12.74 14.61
N PRO A 82 8.60 11.47 14.16
CA PRO A 82 8.18 10.33 14.96
C PRO A 82 9.12 10.11 16.14
N ASP A 83 8.58 9.58 17.22
CA ASP A 83 9.39 9.09 18.34
C ASP A 83 10.00 7.75 17.94
N ILE A 84 11.33 7.70 17.91
CA ILE A 84 12.12 6.52 17.53
C ILE A 84 11.88 5.32 18.45
N TYR A 85 11.42 5.57 19.68
CA TYR A 85 11.10 4.53 20.64
C TYR A 85 9.61 4.18 20.65
N SER A 86 8.81 4.86 19.83
CA SER A 86 7.35 4.69 19.73
C SER A 86 6.65 4.80 21.09
N LYS A 87 7.12 5.69 21.98
CA LYS A 87 6.50 5.94 23.29
C LYS A 87 5.58 7.17 23.27
N SER A 88 5.88 8.13 22.40
CA SER A 88 5.14 9.38 22.27
C SER A 88 4.55 9.54 20.87
N ALA A 89 3.42 10.23 20.78
CA ALA A 89 2.83 10.61 19.50
C ALA A 89 3.82 11.45 18.66
N PRO A 90 3.83 11.29 17.32
CA PRO A 90 4.65 12.10 16.44
C PRO A 90 4.32 13.59 16.57
N ARG A 91 5.32 14.43 16.38
CA ARG A 91 5.18 15.89 16.37
C ARG A 91 5.40 16.45 14.97
N MET A 92 4.79 17.60 14.73
CA MET A 92 4.97 18.34 13.50
C MET A 92 6.06 19.40 13.70
N LEU A 93 7.09 19.37 12.86
CA LEU A 93 8.04 20.48 12.72
C LEU A 93 7.61 21.34 11.54
N VAL A 94 7.38 22.62 11.80
CA VAL A 94 6.96 23.60 10.82
C VAL A 94 8.06 24.64 10.65
N ALA A 95 8.58 24.79 9.44
CA ALA A 95 9.40 25.92 9.07
C ALA A 95 8.57 26.91 8.25
N MET A 96 8.57 28.17 8.67
CA MET A 96 7.86 29.25 8.00
C MET A 96 8.86 30.19 7.35
N ASN A 97 8.84 30.23 6.02
CA ASN A 97 9.56 31.22 5.24
C ASN A 97 8.73 32.50 5.18
N GLN A 98 9.30 33.60 5.65
CA GLN A 98 8.69 34.92 5.62
C GLN A 98 9.38 35.79 4.56
N PRO A 99 8.64 36.37 3.60
CA PRO A 99 9.23 37.34 2.69
C PRO A 99 9.53 38.64 3.42
N SER A 100 10.66 39.28 3.06
CA SER A 100 11.03 40.57 3.62
C SER A 100 10.00 41.65 3.29
N ALA A 101 9.61 42.44 4.29
CA ALA A 101 8.76 43.60 4.11
C ALA A 101 9.46 44.76 3.37
N ASN A 102 10.80 44.78 3.33
CA ASN A 102 11.60 45.87 2.76
C ASN A 102 12.65 45.35 1.76
N PRO A 103 12.44 45.47 0.43
CA PRO A 103 13.51 45.28 -0.54
C PRO A 103 14.61 46.36 -0.34
N PRO A 104 15.91 46.04 -0.50
CA PRO A 104 16.51 44.92 -1.22
C PRO A 104 16.89 43.71 -0.35
N TYR A 105 16.49 43.69 0.93
CA TYR A 105 16.80 42.57 1.82
C TYR A 105 15.98 41.35 1.39
N PHE A 106 16.66 40.30 0.95
CA PHE A 106 16.03 39.02 0.62
C PHE A 106 15.68 38.30 1.93
N GLY A 107 14.38 38.09 2.17
CA GLY A 107 13.85 37.25 3.23
C GLY A 107 13.87 37.85 4.64
N GLN A 108 12.92 37.42 5.46
CA GLN A 108 13.05 37.39 6.92
C GLN A 108 13.60 36.01 7.32
N ARG A 109 14.26 35.94 8.48
CA ARG A 109 14.80 34.68 9.00
C ARG A 109 13.69 33.64 9.07
N PRO A 110 13.90 32.41 8.57
CA PRO A 110 12.90 31.37 8.69
C PRO A 110 12.65 31.07 10.16
N GLU A 111 11.38 30.97 10.51
CA GLU A 111 10.93 30.65 11.87
C GLU A 111 10.58 29.16 11.95
N PHE A 112 10.91 28.54 13.08
CA PHE A 112 10.69 27.11 13.29
C PHE A 112 9.78 26.91 14.49
N PHE A 113 8.82 26.03 14.34
CA PHE A 113 7.82 25.74 15.37
C PHE A 113 7.61 24.24 15.49
N ILE A 114 7.36 23.82 16.72
CA ILE A 114 6.93 22.47 17.06
C ILE A 114 5.48 22.56 17.46
N ASP A 115 4.69 21.66 16.89
CA ASP A 115 3.27 21.58 17.19
C ASP A 115 2.84 20.12 17.38
N HIS A 116 1.78 19.95 18.15
CA HIS A 116 1.07 18.68 18.21
C HIS A 116 0.23 18.52 16.94
N ILE A 117 0.10 17.29 16.48
CA ILE A 117 -0.79 16.96 15.37
C ILE A 117 -2.20 16.83 15.97
N PRO A 118 -3.18 17.65 15.54
CA PRO A 118 -4.55 17.53 16.00
C PRO A 118 -5.09 16.13 15.73
N LEU A 119 -5.57 15.45 16.77
CA LEU A 119 -6.29 14.20 16.61
C LEU A 119 -7.73 14.50 16.19
N LEU A 120 -8.15 13.90 15.08
CA LEU A 120 -9.52 14.00 14.57
C LEU A 120 -10.31 12.76 15.01
N THR A 121 -11.32 12.97 15.85
CA THR A 121 -12.19 11.90 16.37
C THR A 121 -13.66 12.20 16.10
N GLY A 122 -14.47 11.15 15.91
CA GLY A 122 -15.91 11.27 15.72
C GLY A 122 -16.29 11.72 14.31
N THR A 123 -17.16 12.71 14.19
CA THR A 123 -17.68 13.21 12.90
C THR A 123 -16.75 14.21 12.22
N ASN A 124 -15.73 14.71 12.92
CA ASN A 124 -14.78 15.66 12.36
C ASN A 124 -13.74 14.91 11.53
N THR A 125 -13.87 14.98 10.21
CA THR A 125 -12.94 14.33 9.27
C THR A 125 -11.84 15.27 8.79
N SER A 126 -11.98 16.57 8.98
CA SER A 126 -10.95 17.54 8.63
C SER A 126 -10.93 18.76 9.54
N VAL A 127 -9.75 19.35 9.70
CA VAL A 127 -9.55 20.63 10.37
C VAL A 127 -8.56 21.46 9.56
N LYS A 128 -8.96 22.68 9.21
CA LYS A 128 -8.13 23.65 8.52
C LYS A 128 -7.83 24.79 9.48
N PHE A 129 -6.56 25.20 9.56
CA PHE A 129 -6.18 26.36 10.35
C PHE A 129 -5.09 27.19 9.68
N ASN A 130 -5.18 28.49 9.89
CA ASN A 130 -4.16 29.45 9.50
C ASN A 130 -3.07 29.49 10.58
N TYR A 131 -1.83 29.18 10.19
CA TYR A 131 -0.72 29.06 11.13
C TYR A 131 -0.34 30.40 11.79
N LEU A 132 -0.71 31.54 11.17
CA LEU A 132 -0.49 32.88 11.70
C LEU A 132 -1.48 33.27 12.80
N GLN A 133 -2.72 32.80 12.68
CA GLN A 133 -3.81 33.18 13.59
C GLN A 133 -4.01 32.18 14.72
N LYS A 134 -3.41 30.99 14.61
CA LYS A 134 -3.47 29.95 15.64
C LYS A 134 -2.67 30.40 16.87
N ASP A 135 -3.35 31.04 17.81
CA ASP A 135 -2.85 31.33 19.15
C ASP A 135 -2.97 30.06 20.01
N ASP A 136 -1.96 29.19 19.90
CA ASP A 136 -1.94 27.90 20.58
C ASP A 136 -0.79 27.87 21.57
N LYS A 137 -1.15 27.79 22.86
CA LYS A 137 -0.20 27.68 23.98
C LYS A 137 0.68 26.43 23.89
N SER A 138 0.28 25.43 23.12
CA SER A 138 1.09 24.22 22.88
C SER A 138 2.20 24.41 21.85
N ARG A 139 2.18 25.52 21.09
CA ARG A 139 3.21 25.84 20.11
C ARG A 139 4.52 26.23 20.80
N LYS A 140 5.60 25.52 20.48
CA LYS A 140 6.94 25.88 20.92
C LYS A 140 7.76 26.43 19.75
N GLN A 141 8.17 27.69 19.82
CA GLN A 141 9.12 28.26 18.86
C GLN A 141 10.53 27.70 19.12
N ILE A 142 11.24 27.33 18.06
CA ILE A 142 12.63 26.91 18.10
C ILE A 142 13.50 27.98 17.45
N TYR A 143 14.62 28.30 18.08
CA TYR A 143 15.60 29.24 17.54
C TYR A 143 16.80 28.49 16.96
N LEU A 144 16.89 28.44 15.63
CA LEU A 144 18.05 27.88 14.92
C LEU A 144 19.02 29.01 14.56
N ASN A 145 19.97 29.31 15.45
CA ASN A 145 20.84 30.51 15.39
C ASN A 145 21.77 30.60 14.17
N SER A 146 22.02 29.49 13.50
CA SER A 146 22.79 29.41 12.25
C SER A 146 22.11 30.04 11.04
N LEU A 147 20.78 30.18 11.07
CA LEU A 147 20.04 30.63 9.91
C LEU A 147 19.90 32.15 9.90
N THR A 148 20.32 32.77 8.80
CA THR A 148 20.20 34.20 8.55
C THR A 148 18.92 34.53 7.78
N ASN A 149 18.64 35.82 7.62
CA ASN A 149 17.49 36.34 6.88
C ASN A 149 17.51 35.97 5.39
N ALA A 150 18.69 35.70 4.83
CA ALA A 150 18.85 35.36 3.42
C ALA A 150 18.43 33.92 3.08
N HIS A 151 18.22 33.06 4.08
CA HIS A 151 17.89 31.66 3.84
C HIS A 151 16.40 31.44 3.63
N THR A 152 16.05 30.66 2.60
CA THR A 152 14.69 30.11 2.42
C THR A 152 14.74 28.60 2.58
N VAL A 153 13.93 28.04 3.48
CA VAL A 153 13.87 26.59 3.72
C VAL A 153 13.16 25.89 2.56
N GLU A 154 13.87 25.01 1.87
CA GLU A 154 13.35 24.22 0.76
C GLU A 154 12.85 22.85 1.22
N TYR A 155 13.63 22.16 2.06
CA TYR A 155 13.29 20.83 2.57
C TYR A 155 13.65 20.69 4.05
N LEU A 156 12.79 19.95 4.76
CA LEU A 156 13.03 19.45 6.11
C LEU A 156 13.04 17.93 6.02
N LEU A 157 14.21 17.32 6.24
CA LEU A 157 14.39 15.87 6.13
C LEU A 157 14.86 15.34 7.48
N TYR A 158 14.02 14.56 8.16
CA TYR A 158 14.36 13.99 9.46
C TYR A 158 14.75 12.53 9.32
N ASP A 159 16.03 12.23 9.56
CA ASP A 159 16.53 10.87 9.64
C ASP A 159 16.35 10.34 11.07
N HIS A 160 15.32 9.51 11.25
CA HIS A 160 15.01 8.91 12.54
C HIS A 160 16.03 7.85 12.99
N THR A 161 16.88 7.34 12.09
CA THR A 161 17.92 6.35 12.46
C THR A 161 19.12 7.01 13.11
N THR A 162 19.52 8.19 12.61
CA THR A 162 20.64 8.97 13.15
C THR A 162 20.20 10.11 14.07
N ARG A 163 18.88 10.37 14.16
CA ARG A 163 18.27 11.52 14.86
C ARG A 163 18.72 12.87 14.31
N PHE A 164 19.06 12.91 13.03
CA PHE A 164 19.51 14.12 12.36
C PHE A 164 18.36 14.78 11.61
N LEU A 165 18.18 16.07 11.87
CA LEU A 165 17.35 16.94 11.06
C LEU A 165 18.23 17.66 10.05
N TYR A 166 18.04 17.36 8.77
CA TYR A 166 18.67 18.05 7.66
C TYR A 166 17.74 19.17 7.20
N VAL A 167 18.19 20.41 7.37
CA VAL A 167 17.49 21.61 6.90
C VAL A 167 18.21 22.11 5.65
N LEU A 168 17.56 21.92 4.49
CA LEU A 168 18.08 22.37 3.21
C LEU A 168 17.53 23.76 2.92
N VAL A 169 18.42 24.72 2.75
CA VAL A 169 18.07 26.11 2.47
C VAL A 169 18.61 26.56 1.13
N SER A 170 17.83 27.38 0.43
CA SER A 170 18.28 28.13 -0.74
C SER A 170 18.80 29.50 -0.29
N GLU A 171 19.90 29.92 -0.92
CA GLU A 171 20.53 31.23 -0.74
C GLU A 171 20.46 32.01 -2.07
N PRO A 172 20.26 33.35 -2.05
CA PRO A 172 20.24 34.14 -3.27
C PRO A 172 21.54 33.96 -4.07
N LYS A 173 21.41 33.52 -5.33
CA LYS A 173 22.53 33.30 -6.26
C LYS A 173 23.50 32.17 -5.87
N GLN A 174 23.16 31.34 -4.88
CA GLN A 174 23.99 30.21 -4.44
C GLN A 174 23.25 28.87 -4.56
N PHE A 175 24.04 27.80 -4.50
CA PHE A 175 23.55 26.43 -4.45
C PHE A 175 22.87 26.13 -3.11
N LEU A 176 22.04 25.08 -3.07
CA LEU A 176 21.41 24.62 -1.83
C LEU A 176 22.47 24.30 -0.76
N ARG A 177 22.28 24.84 0.44
CA ARG A 177 23.10 24.56 1.62
C ARG A 177 22.32 23.64 2.56
N CYS A 178 23.01 22.67 3.16
CA CYS A 178 22.44 21.78 4.16
C CYS A 178 22.99 22.13 5.54
N PHE A 179 22.10 22.27 6.52
CA PHE A 179 22.43 22.36 7.95
C PHE A 179 21.95 21.11 8.64
N ILE A 180 22.81 20.49 9.46
CA ILE A 180 22.48 19.29 10.23
C ILE A 180 22.30 19.66 11.69
N TYR A 181 21.14 19.33 12.24
CA TYR A 181 20.83 19.50 13.67
C TYR A 181 20.60 18.14 14.31
N ILE A 182 21.01 18.02 15.58
CA ILE A 182 20.75 16.82 16.37
C ILE A 182 19.43 17.03 17.13
N VAL A 183 18.54 16.05 16.99
CA VAL A 183 17.24 16.02 17.65
C VAL A 183 17.32 14.99 18.78
N ASP A 184 17.78 15.41 19.95
CA ASP A 184 17.89 14.55 21.15
C ASP A 184 16.98 15.07 22.27
N ASP A 185 16.40 14.16 23.05
CA ASP A 185 15.41 14.46 24.11
C ASP A 185 14.28 15.42 23.69
N PHE A 186 13.95 15.37 22.39
CA PHE A 186 13.09 16.33 21.73
C PHE A 186 11.64 16.28 22.23
N PHE A 187 11.15 15.09 22.57
CA PHE A 187 9.79 14.90 23.05
C PHE A 187 9.64 15.33 24.51
N GLU A 188 10.70 15.21 25.32
CA GLU A 188 10.68 15.51 26.75
C GLU A 188 10.98 16.98 27.02
N THR A 189 12.01 17.54 26.36
CA THR A 189 12.51 18.88 26.65
C THR A 189 12.19 19.88 25.54
N GLY A 190 11.93 19.40 24.32
CA GLY A 190 11.73 20.24 23.14
C GLY A 190 12.94 21.12 22.83
N HIS A 191 14.14 20.72 23.25
CA HIS A 191 15.38 21.38 22.88
C HIS A 191 15.94 20.74 21.61
N MET A 192 16.41 21.58 20.68
CA MET A 192 17.29 21.15 19.60
C MET A 192 18.70 21.60 19.93
N ILE A 193 19.67 20.72 19.74
CA ILE A 193 21.09 21.02 19.94
C ILE A 193 21.54 21.96 18.79
N PRO A 194 22.45 22.94 19.05
CA PRO A 194 23.04 23.76 17.98
C PRO A 194 23.59 22.89 16.85
N TYR A 195 23.55 23.42 15.62
CA TYR A 195 23.87 22.66 14.41
C TYR A 195 25.23 21.97 14.50
N LEU A 196 25.27 20.69 14.13
CA LEU A 196 26.48 19.87 14.13
C LEU A 196 27.45 20.33 13.04
N MET A 197 26.93 20.56 11.84
CA MET A 197 27.70 21.06 10.70
C MET A 197 26.80 21.65 9.61
N ASN A 198 27.41 22.37 8.68
CA ASN A 198 26.76 22.81 7.45
C ASN A 198 27.72 22.67 6.25
N PHE A 199 27.16 22.44 5.07
CA PHE A 199 27.91 22.33 3.82
C PHE A 199 27.02 22.67 2.62
N ILE A 200 27.65 23.05 1.51
CA ILE A 200 26.96 23.21 0.23
C ILE A 200 26.71 21.82 -0.36
N ILE A 201 25.47 21.55 -0.79
CA ILE A 201 25.09 20.27 -1.36
C ILE A 201 25.91 20.00 -2.62
N ASN A 202 26.35 18.74 -2.77
CA ASN A 202 27.13 18.27 -3.91
C ASN A 202 26.47 18.66 -5.25
N GLN A 203 27.27 19.05 -6.24
CA GLN A 203 26.76 19.44 -7.56
C GLN A 203 25.88 18.35 -8.21
N LYS A 204 26.21 17.06 -8.02
CA LYS A 204 25.40 15.93 -8.52
C LYS A 204 24.02 15.81 -7.85
N SER A 205 23.83 16.48 -6.72
CA SER A 205 22.60 16.46 -5.92
C SER A 205 21.78 17.73 -6.05
N GLN A 206 22.33 18.79 -6.62
CA GLN A 206 21.60 20.05 -6.83
C GLN A 206 20.45 19.94 -7.84
N GLY A 207 20.56 19.04 -8.82
CA GLY A 207 19.48 18.74 -9.77
C GLY A 207 18.41 17.80 -9.24
N ARG A 208 18.55 17.29 -7.99
CA ARG A 208 17.60 16.38 -7.35
C ARG A 208 16.56 17.20 -6.60
N PHE A 209 15.29 16.86 -6.78
CA PHE A 209 14.17 17.58 -6.20
C PHE A 209 13.16 16.60 -5.57
N ASN A 210 12.15 17.13 -4.89
CA ASN A 210 11.13 16.32 -4.19
C ASN A 210 11.77 15.31 -3.21
N TRP A 211 12.72 15.79 -2.42
CA TRP A 211 13.27 14.98 -1.34
C TRP A 211 12.17 14.67 -0.33
N VAL A 212 11.97 13.39 -0.07
CA VAL A 212 10.98 12.89 0.89
C VAL A 212 11.64 11.83 1.75
N VAL A 213 11.46 11.96 3.06
CA VAL A 213 11.82 10.90 4.01
C VAL A 213 10.56 10.11 4.34
N ASP A 214 10.61 8.80 4.10
CA ASP A 214 9.53 7.89 4.42
C ASP A 214 9.96 6.99 5.59
N SER A 215 9.61 7.42 6.80
CA SER A 215 9.97 6.73 8.04
C SER A 215 9.41 5.30 8.11
N TYR A 216 8.30 5.02 7.43
CA TYR A 216 7.65 3.71 7.48
C TYR A 216 8.36 2.66 6.61
N SER A 217 8.92 3.08 5.47
CA SER A 217 9.71 2.18 4.63
C SER A 217 11.21 2.23 4.91
N GLY A 218 11.67 3.15 5.77
CA GLY A 218 13.08 3.36 6.08
C GLY A 218 13.90 3.89 4.90
N LYS A 219 13.22 4.56 3.95
CA LYS A 219 13.82 5.03 2.69
C LYS A 219 13.69 6.55 2.55
N VAL A 220 14.68 7.14 1.91
CA VAL A 220 14.62 8.49 1.38
C VAL A 220 14.48 8.40 -0.12
N ARG A 221 13.61 9.24 -0.68
CA ARG A 221 13.36 9.30 -2.12
C ARG A 221 13.58 10.70 -2.65
N TYR A 222 14.02 10.78 -3.89
CA TYR A 222 14.16 12.02 -4.62
C TYR A 222 13.93 11.79 -6.11
N SER A 223 13.57 12.86 -6.80
CA SER A 223 13.26 12.85 -8.22
C SER A 223 14.36 13.55 -9.03
N VAL A 224 14.56 13.08 -10.26
CA VAL A 224 15.49 13.63 -11.24
C VAL A 224 14.80 13.71 -12.59
N HIS A 225 15.00 14.80 -13.32
CA HIS A 225 14.57 14.90 -14.72
C HIS A 225 15.52 14.09 -15.60
N SER A 226 15.01 13.04 -16.26
CA SER A 226 15.75 12.16 -17.15
C SER A 226 15.94 12.85 -18.50
N SER A 227 17.08 13.53 -18.66
CA SER A 227 17.43 14.37 -19.83
C SER A 227 16.49 15.58 -20.03
N ARG A 228 17.05 16.69 -20.52
CA ARG A 228 16.26 17.90 -20.83
C ARG A 228 15.31 17.71 -22.01
N GLU A 229 15.51 16.68 -22.82
CA GLU A 229 14.74 16.44 -24.05
C GLU A 229 13.51 15.54 -23.85
N ASP A 230 13.54 14.62 -22.87
CA ASP A 230 12.50 13.58 -22.73
C ASP A 230 11.43 13.87 -21.67
N SER A 231 11.55 14.93 -20.87
CA SER A 231 10.61 15.31 -19.79
C SER A 231 10.26 14.25 -18.74
N LYS A 232 10.82 13.03 -18.85
CA LYS A 232 10.56 11.90 -17.96
C LYS A 232 11.13 12.17 -16.57
N ILE A 233 10.31 11.97 -15.54
CA ILE A 233 10.75 12.05 -14.14
C ILE A 233 11.19 10.66 -13.69
N SER A 234 12.38 10.53 -13.11
CA SER A 234 12.83 9.28 -12.48
C SER A 234 12.91 9.48 -10.97
N VAL A 235 12.31 8.57 -10.21
CA VAL A 235 12.37 8.55 -8.74
C VAL A 235 13.43 7.54 -8.32
N PHE A 236 14.37 8.01 -7.51
CA PHE A 236 15.42 7.20 -6.91
C PHE A 236 15.16 7.05 -5.41
N GLU A 237 15.61 5.94 -4.85
CA GLU A 237 15.50 5.63 -3.43
C GLU A 237 16.86 5.24 -2.83
N LEU A 238 17.04 5.59 -1.56
CA LEU A 238 18.20 5.22 -0.75
C LEU A 238 17.72 4.85 0.66
N PRO A 239 18.43 3.95 1.38
CA PRO A 239 18.21 3.77 2.80
C PRO A 239 18.39 5.09 3.56
N ILE A 240 17.58 5.36 4.57
CA ILE A 240 17.55 6.66 5.27
C ILE A 240 18.92 7.10 5.80
N GLY A 241 19.70 6.18 6.39
CA GLY A 241 21.05 6.46 6.89
C GLY A 241 22.09 6.81 5.81
N ARG A 242 21.74 6.75 4.52
CA ARG A 242 22.58 7.20 3.40
C ARG A 242 22.28 8.63 2.94
N LEU A 243 21.34 9.33 3.60
CA LEU A 243 20.96 10.70 3.25
C LEU A 243 22.16 11.66 3.28
N PHE A 244 23.02 11.55 4.30
CA PHE A 244 24.23 12.37 4.38
C PHE A 244 25.12 12.22 3.13
N ASN A 245 25.46 10.99 2.74
CA ASN A 245 26.30 10.73 1.57
C ASN A 245 25.64 11.21 0.28
N ALA A 246 24.32 11.04 0.15
CA ALA A 246 23.57 11.53 -1.00
C ALA A 246 23.65 13.07 -1.11
N LEU A 247 23.61 13.81 -0.01
CA LEU A 247 23.71 15.27 -0.01
C LEU A 247 25.15 15.78 -0.13
N HIS A 248 26.11 15.13 0.54
CA HIS A 248 27.49 15.58 0.66
C HIS A 248 28.40 15.08 -0.48
N GLU A 249 28.34 13.79 -0.79
CA GLU A 249 29.18 13.14 -1.79
C GLU A 249 28.48 13.03 -3.16
N GLY A 250 27.16 13.18 -3.17
CA GLY A 250 26.36 12.97 -4.38
C GLY A 250 26.11 11.50 -4.69
N GLU A 251 26.17 10.61 -3.68
CA GLU A 251 25.82 9.19 -3.82
C GLU A 251 24.44 9.06 -4.46
N LYS A 252 24.31 8.23 -5.50
CA LYS A 252 23.07 8.05 -6.25
C LYS A 252 22.31 6.85 -5.66
N GLY A 253 21.02 7.01 -5.43
CA GLY A 253 20.14 5.93 -5.02
C GLY A 253 19.83 4.92 -6.14
N GLU A 254 19.10 3.88 -5.79
CA GLU A 254 18.57 2.89 -6.72
C GLU A 254 17.34 3.44 -7.44
N LEU A 255 17.13 3.07 -8.70
CA LEU A 255 15.97 3.52 -9.46
C LEU A 255 14.72 2.79 -8.95
N ALA A 256 13.79 3.53 -8.34
CA ALA A 256 12.53 2.98 -7.84
C ALA A 256 11.43 3.02 -8.91
N LEU A 257 11.34 4.13 -9.65
CA LEU A 257 10.25 4.37 -10.58
C LEU A 257 10.69 5.28 -11.73
N LYS A 258 10.21 5.00 -12.93
CA LYS A 258 10.24 5.92 -14.07
C LYS A 258 8.82 6.37 -14.35
N ALA A 259 8.62 7.68 -14.34
CA ALA A 259 7.37 8.31 -14.68
C ALA A 259 7.10 8.20 -16.18
N GLU A 260 5.82 8.13 -16.54
CA GLU A 260 5.37 8.15 -17.92
C GLU A 260 5.51 9.56 -18.54
N GLU A 261 5.46 9.67 -19.88
CA GLU A 261 5.69 10.94 -20.60
C GLU A 261 4.73 12.08 -20.21
N ASN A 262 3.51 11.74 -19.75
CA ASN A 262 2.51 12.73 -19.35
C ASN A 262 2.59 13.12 -17.86
N GLN A 263 3.46 12.48 -17.08
CA GLN A 263 3.56 12.71 -15.64
C GLN A 263 4.50 13.89 -15.33
N VAL A 264 3.94 14.93 -14.71
CA VAL A 264 4.65 16.17 -14.35
C VAL A 264 5.16 16.18 -12.91
N PHE A 265 4.65 15.29 -12.07
CA PHE A 265 5.10 15.15 -10.69
C PHE A 265 4.93 13.70 -10.24
N VAL A 266 5.93 13.19 -9.53
CA VAL A 266 5.85 11.90 -8.84
C VAL A 266 6.55 12.02 -7.49
N SER A 267 5.90 11.53 -6.44
CA SER A 267 6.40 11.47 -5.06
C SER A 267 5.90 10.19 -4.40
N THR A 268 6.71 9.59 -3.53
CA THR A 268 6.33 8.38 -2.78
C THR A 268 6.56 8.61 -1.29
N LEU A 269 5.49 8.53 -0.50
CA LEU A 269 5.44 8.88 0.92
C LEU A 269 4.45 7.97 1.64
N GLY A 270 4.76 7.50 2.85
CA GLY A 270 3.85 6.69 3.65
C GLY A 270 3.48 5.35 2.99
N GLY A 271 4.37 4.85 2.13
CA GLY A 271 4.13 3.67 1.32
C GLY A 271 3.16 3.84 0.14
N ILE A 272 2.80 5.07 -0.25
CA ILE A 272 1.97 5.34 -1.43
C ILE A 272 2.71 6.21 -2.45
N THR A 273 2.42 6.04 -3.72
CA THR A 273 2.90 6.89 -4.83
C THR A 273 1.82 7.87 -5.24
N LEU A 274 2.12 9.16 -5.11
CA LEU A 274 1.38 10.26 -5.68
C LEU A 274 2.00 10.62 -7.03
N SER A 275 1.19 10.63 -8.08
CA SER A 275 1.58 11.12 -9.40
C SER A 275 0.59 12.14 -9.92
N MET A 276 1.07 13.13 -10.66
CA MET A 276 0.22 14.08 -11.38
C MET A 276 0.45 13.95 -12.87
N GLU A 277 -0.63 13.75 -13.61
CA GLU A 277 -0.60 13.68 -15.07
C GLU A 277 -1.13 14.97 -15.66
N SER A 278 -0.36 15.58 -16.55
CA SER A 278 -0.78 16.78 -17.29
C SER A 278 -1.45 16.36 -18.59
N ASN A 279 -2.65 16.87 -18.85
CA ASN A 279 -3.27 16.76 -20.16
C ASN A 279 -2.88 18.00 -21.00
N PRO A 280 -1.98 17.85 -22.00
CA PRO A 280 -1.47 18.98 -22.77
C PRO A 280 -2.55 19.76 -23.52
N SER A 281 -3.65 19.10 -23.91
CA SER A 281 -4.76 19.69 -24.67
C SER A 281 -5.67 20.59 -23.83
N SER A 282 -5.80 20.31 -22.53
CA SER A 282 -6.68 21.08 -21.62
C SER A 282 -5.91 21.96 -20.63
N GLY A 283 -4.60 21.75 -20.50
CA GLY A 283 -3.75 22.44 -19.52
C GLY A 283 -4.04 22.06 -18.07
N LEU A 284 -4.89 21.06 -17.84
CA LEU A 284 -5.28 20.57 -16.52
C LEU A 284 -4.36 19.45 -16.06
N THR A 285 -4.11 19.39 -14.76
CA THR A 285 -3.37 18.30 -14.11
C THR A 285 -4.33 17.42 -13.31
N ILE A 286 -4.10 16.11 -13.30
CA ILE A 286 -4.93 15.13 -12.60
C ILE A 286 -4.08 14.42 -11.56
N PRO A 287 -4.42 14.49 -10.26
CA PRO A 287 -3.76 13.74 -9.20
C PRO A 287 -4.21 12.27 -9.20
N PHE A 288 -3.24 11.38 -9.00
CA PHE A 288 -3.43 9.95 -8.81
C PHE A 288 -2.69 9.49 -7.56
N PHE A 289 -3.38 8.74 -6.71
CA PHE A 289 -2.80 8.08 -5.53
C PHE A 289 -2.82 6.56 -5.76
N ARG A 290 -1.66 5.91 -5.59
CA ARG A 290 -1.47 4.47 -5.81
C ARG A 290 -0.73 3.86 -4.64
N SER A 291 -1.08 2.64 -4.21
CA SER A 291 -0.31 1.95 -3.16
C SER A 291 1.13 1.68 -3.62
N HIS A 292 1.30 1.20 -4.84
CA HIS A 292 2.60 1.08 -5.47
C HIS A 292 2.45 1.26 -6.99
N PRO A 293 3.56 1.48 -7.73
CA PRO A 293 3.51 1.53 -9.18
C PRO A 293 2.87 0.25 -9.76
N GLY A 294 1.89 0.41 -10.66
CA GLY A 294 1.16 -0.71 -11.26
C GLY A 294 0.12 -1.41 -10.35
N SER A 295 -0.17 -0.86 -9.16
CA SER A 295 -1.21 -1.40 -8.29
C SER A 295 -2.62 -1.23 -8.87
N LYS A 296 -3.51 -2.16 -8.53
CA LYS A 296 -4.95 -2.05 -8.80
C LYS A 296 -5.66 -1.08 -7.86
N PHE A 297 -5.06 -0.78 -6.71
CA PHE A 297 -5.56 0.22 -5.77
C PHE A 297 -5.07 1.60 -6.20
N GLU A 298 -5.83 2.21 -7.12
CA GLU A 298 -5.60 3.55 -7.63
C GLU A 298 -6.83 4.43 -7.35
N LEU A 299 -6.56 5.62 -6.82
CA LEU A 299 -7.54 6.68 -6.65
C LEU A 299 -7.20 7.83 -7.59
N LYS A 300 -8.13 8.16 -8.49
CA LYS A 300 -8.04 9.28 -9.43
C LYS A 300 -8.88 10.45 -8.92
N CYS A 301 -8.27 11.62 -8.81
CA CYS A 301 -8.90 12.81 -8.29
C CYS A 301 -9.40 13.77 -9.38
N ASP A 302 -10.14 14.78 -8.95
CA ASP A 302 -10.61 15.85 -9.81
C ASP A 302 -9.47 16.69 -10.40
N ARG A 303 -9.79 17.37 -11.49
CA ARG A 303 -8.81 18.13 -12.29
C ARG A 303 -8.39 19.40 -11.55
N LEU A 304 -7.09 19.64 -11.45
CA LEU A 304 -6.51 20.87 -10.95
C LEU A 304 -6.24 21.84 -12.12
N ARG A 305 -6.52 23.13 -11.88
CA ARG A 305 -6.25 24.20 -12.86
C ARG A 305 -4.78 24.61 -12.93
N ASP A 306 -4.01 24.33 -11.89
CA ASP A 306 -2.60 24.74 -11.82
C ASP A 306 -1.65 23.65 -12.34
N ARG A 307 -0.68 24.07 -13.16
CA ARG A 307 0.40 23.24 -13.69
C ARG A 307 1.57 23.10 -12.70
N SER A 308 1.65 23.95 -11.67
CA SER A 308 2.80 23.99 -10.76
C SER A 308 2.89 22.81 -9.76
N GLY A 309 1.85 21.98 -9.70
CA GLY A 309 1.98 20.52 -9.67
C GLY A 309 2.68 19.86 -8.48
N LYS A 310 2.48 20.36 -7.24
CA LYS A 310 2.86 19.62 -6.03
C LYS A 310 1.71 19.64 -5.03
N ILE A 311 1.33 18.48 -4.51
CA ILE A 311 0.48 18.39 -3.31
C ILE A 311 1.43 18.06 -2.16
N PRO A 312 1.85 19.07 -1.36
CA PRO A 312 2.61 18.82 -0.15
C PRO A 312 1.74 18.06 0.85
N LEU A 313 2.05 16.78 1.01
CA LEU A 313 1.33 15.83 1.85
C LEU A 313 2.33 15.13 2.76
N ALA A 314 1.99 15.02 4.04
CA ALA A 314 2.61 14.15 5.01
C ALA A 314 1.55 13.16 5.52
N ILE A 315 1.95 11.92 5.80
CA ILE A 315 1.05 10.84 6.20
C ILE A 315 1.56 10.31 7.53
N VAL A 316 0.69 10.34 8.55
CA VAL A 316 0.87 9.60 9.79
C VAL A 316 0.03 8.34 9.70
N ARG A 317 0.58 7.17 9.99
CA ARG A 317 -0.15 5.90 9.88
C ARG A 317 0.25 4.87 10.95
N ASP A 318 -0.58 3.84 11.07
CA ASP A 318 -0.35 2.64 11.90
C ASP A 318 0.00 3.01 13.36
N MET A 319 1.14 2.55 13.87
CA MET A 319 1.54 2.75 15.28
C MET A 319 1.60 4.24 15.67
N ASP A 320 2.08 5.11 14.78
CA ASP A 320 2.16 6.54 15.05
C ASP A 320 0.76 7.16 15.20
N TYR A 321 -0.18 6.73 14.36
CA TYR A 321 -1.59 7.13 14.48
C TYR A 321 -2.20 6.61 15.78
N CYS A 322 -1.88 5.38 16.16
CA CYS A 322 -2.29 4.80 17.43
C CYS A 322 -1.77 5.56 18.64
N LEU A 323 -0.50 6.00 18.61
CA LEU A 323 0.07 6.86 19.65
C LEU A 323 -0.63 8.22 19.71
N MET A 324 -1.08 8.77 18.58
CA MET A 324 -1.92 9.97 18.61
C MET A 324 -3.29 9.70 19.25
N LYS A 325 -3.89 8.54 18.97
CA LYS A 325 -5.24 8.18 19.44
C LYS A 325 -5.29 7.80 20.92
N TYR A 326 -4.35 6.95 21.34
CA TYR A 326 -4.34 6.32 22.67
C TYR A 326 -3.22 6.85 23.57
N GLY A 327 -2.33 7.71 23.07
CA GLY A 327 -1.23 8.27 23.86
C GLY A 327 -0.28 7.20 24.37
N SER A 328 0.18 7.34 25.62
CA SER A 328 1.12 6.42 26.25
C SER A 328 0.54 5.03 26.54
N THR A 329 -0.78 4.83 26.39
CA THR A 329 -1.43 3.52 26.56
C THR A 329 -1.59 2.79 25.22
N ALA A 330 -1.04 3.31 24.13
CA ALA A 330 -1.07 2.63 22.84
C ALA A 330 -0.22 1.35 22.87
N GLU A 331 -0.85 0.21 22.62
CA GLU A 331 -0.17 -1.08 22.50
C GLU A 331 -0.09 -1.50 21.03
N LYS A 332 1.12 -1.83 20.59
CA LYS A 332 1.37 -2.22 19.20
C LYS A 332 0.51 -3.42 18.77
N GLU A 333 0.38 -4.42 19.64
CA GLU A 333 -0.37 -5.64 19.36
C GLU A 333 -1.86 -5.34 19.13
N THR A 334 -2.46 -4.48 19.96
CA THR A 334 -3.86 -4.06 19.80
C THR A 334 -4.06 -3.29 18.49
N CYS A 335 -3.13 -2.38 18.17
CA CYS A 335 -3.19 -1.59 16.94
C CYS A 335 -3.04 -2.43 15.68
N ASP A 336 -2.08 -3.35 15.67
CA ASP A 336 -1.91 -4.30 14.57
C ASP A 336 -3.11 -5.23 14.43
N ALA A 337 -3.73 -5.66 15.54
CA ALA A 337 -4.95 -6.47 15.54
C ALA A 337 -6.16 -5.69 14.98
N GLU A 338 -6.36 -4.43 15.39
CA GLU A 338 -7.41 -3.55 14.85
C GLU A 338 -7.27 -3.38 13.32
N ARG A 339 -6.04 -3.10 12.85
CA ARG A 339 -5.75 -2.97 11.42
C ARG A 339 -6.01 -4.28 10.67
N THR A 340 -5.57 -5.40 11.24
CA THR A 340 -5.75 -6.73 10.63
C THR A 340 -7.22 -7.09 10.51
N ALA A 341 -8.00 -6.88 11.57
CA ALA A 341 -9.45 -7.09 11.54
C ALA A 341 -10.16 -6.19 10.50
N TRP A 342 -9.69 -4.94 10.33
CA TRP A 342 -10.19 -4.07 9.27
C TRP A 342 -9.83 -4.58 7.86
N LEU A 343 -8.57 -5.00 7.64
CA LEU A 343 -8.11 -5.56 6.37
C LEU A 343 -8.88 -6.84 5.99
N GLU A 344 -9.18 -7.69 6.96
CA GLU A 344 -10.02 -8.88 6.78
C GLU A 344 -11.46 -8.50 6.41
N LYS A 345 -12.04 -7.52 7.12
CA LYS A 345 -13.40 -7.02 6.84
C LYS A 345 -13.52 -6.42 5.44
N LYS A 346 -12.48 -5.73 4.96
CA LYS A 346 -12.41 -5.18 3.60
C LYS A 346 -12.11 -6.23 2.53
N GLY A 347 -11.77 -7.46 2.93
CA GLY A 347 -11.42 -8.54 2.00
C GLY A 347 -10.02 -8.41 1.39
N HIS A 348 -9.17 -7.54 1.92
CA HIS A 348 -7.77 -7.40 1.50
C HIS A 348 -6.92 -8.55 1.97
N LEU A 349 -7.21 -9.06 3.17
CA LEU A 349 -6.69 -10.34 3.63
C LEU A 349 -7.70 -11.42 3.28
N LYS A 350 -7.26 -12.43 2.54
CA LYS A 350 -8.01 -13.68 2.43
C LYS A 350 -8.05 -14.26 3.84
N SER A 351 -9.15 -14.05 4.56
CA SER A 351 -9.44 -14.88 5.72
C SER A 351 -9.37 -16.31 5.22
N PHE A 352 -8.38 -17.07 5.72
CA PHE A 352 -8.25 -18.49 5.45
C PHE A 352 -9.37 -19.26 6.18
N SER A 353 -10.61 -18.78 6.13
CA SER A 353 -11.80 -19.61 6.24
C SER A 353 -11.95 -20.47 4.97
N ASN A 354 -10.86 -21.17 4.61
CA ASN A 354 -10.87 -22.27 3.66
C ASN A 354 -11.73 -23.44 4.19
N PHE A 355 -12.21 -23.38 5.43
CA PHE A 355 -13.10 -24.38 5.99
C PHE A 355 -14.36 -24.58 5.13
N TRP A 356 -15.03 -23.50 4.71
CA TRP A 356 -16.24 -23.61 3.91
C TRP A 356 -15.97 -24.14 2.50
N THR A 357 -14.94 -23.63 1.83
CA THR A 357 -14.53 -24.10 0.49
C THR A 357 -14.03 -25.55 0.52
N LEU A 358 -13.25 -25.93 1.53
CA LEU A 358 -12.79 -27.30 1.75
C LEU A 358 -13.97 -28.23 2.07
N PHE A 359 -14.91 -27.79 2.91
CA PHE A 359 -16.13 -28.52 3.24
C PHE A 359 -16.98 -28.81 2.00
N TRP A 360 -17.24 -27.80 1.16
CA TRP A 360 -17.99 -27.97 -0.08
C TRP A 360 -17.25 -28.85 -1.09
N LEU A 361 -15.92 -28.76 -1.17
CA LEU A 361 -15.11 -29.62 -2.03
C LEU A 361 -15.18 -31.08 -1.58
N ILE A 362 -15.01 -31.35 -0.27
CA ILE A 362 -15.14 -32.70 0.30
C ILE A 362 -16.55 -33.25 0.08
N PHE A 363 -17.59 -32.44 0.35
CA PHE A 363 -18.98 -32.84 0.12
C PHE A 363 -19.24 -33.21 -1.34
N SER A 364 -18.73 -32.43 -2.29
CA SER A 364 -18.89 -32.67 -3.72
C SER A 364 -18.18 -33.97 -4.17
N VAL A 365 -16.99 -34.25 -3.63
CA VAL A 365 -16.28 -35.52 -3.89
C VAL A 365 -17.07 -36.72 -3.34
N VAL A 366 -17.60 -36.62 -2.11
CA VAL A 366 -18.42 -37.69 -1.51
C VAL A 366 -19.69 -37.93 -2.33
N LEU A 367 -20.40 -36.87 -2.69
CA LEU A 367 -21.60 -36.97 -3.53
C LEU A 367 -21.29 -37.63 -4.88
N LEU A 368 -20.19 -37.24 -5.52
CA LEU A 368 -19.78 -37.79 -6.81
C LEU A 368 -19.43 -39.28 -6.69
N THR A 369 -18.75 -39.69 -5.61
CA THR A 369 -18.49 -41.12 -5.36
C THR A 369 -19.78 -41.91 -5.12
N LEU A 370 -20.75 -41.37 -4.39
CA LEU A 370 -22.06 -42.02 -4.20
C LEU A 370 -22.80 -42.18 -5.52
N VAL A 371 -22.79 -41.15 -6.38
CA VAL A 371 -23.42 -41.22 -7.71
C VAL A 371 -22.75 -42.29 -8.57
N ILE A 372 -21.41 -42.40 -8.56
CA ILE A 372 -20.70 -43.47 -9.28
C ILE A 372 -21.10 -44.85 -8.75
N VAL A 373 -21.16 -45.04 -7.43
CA VAL A 373 -21.59 -46.31 -6.82
C VAL A 373 -23.03 -46.64 -7.22
N PHE A 374 -23.95 -45.67 -7.17
CA PHE A 374 -25.33 -45.86 -7.61
C PHE A 374 -25.42 -46.21 -9.10
N LEU A 375 -24.64 -45.56 -9.96
CA LEU A 375 -24.58 -45.87 -11.39
C LEU A 375 -24.03 -47.29 -11.62
N LEU A 376 -23.01 -47.71 -10.88
CA LEU A 376 -22.49 -49.08 -10.95
C LEU A 376 -23.54 -50.11 -10.48
N CYS A 377 -24.20 -49.87 -9.34
CA CYS A 377 -25.29 -50.71 -8.87
C CYS A 377 -26.44 -50.77 -9.89
N TYR A 378 -26.78 -49.64 -10.51
CA TYR A 378 -27.82 -49.56 -11.54
C TYR A 378 -27.44 -50.34 -12.80
N ILE A 379 -26.19 -50.23 -13.27
CA ILE A 379 -25.68 -51.01 -14.40
C ILE A 379 -25.67 -52.52 -14.06
N CYS A 380 -25.23 -52.90 -12.87
CA CYS A 380 -25.26 -54.29 -12.40
C CYS A 380 -26.69 -54.82 -12.31
N TRP A 381 -27.63 -54.01 -11.83
CA TRP A 381 -29.04 -54.35 -11.77
C TRP A 381 -29.64 -54.53 -13.17
N LEU A 382 -29.39 -53.58 -14.09
CA LEU A 382 -29.81 -53.69 -15.48
C LEU A 382 -29.28 -54.97 -16.14
N ARG A 383 -27.99 -55.27 -15.96
CA ARG A 383 -27.38 -56.49 -16.50
C ARG A 383 -28.06 -57.75 -15.97
N ARG A 384 -28.33 -57.79 -14.66
CA ARG A 384 -29.03 -58.93 -14.04
C ARG A 384 -30.48 -59.05 -14.50
N SER A 385 -31.19 -57.95 -14.69
CA SER A 385 -32.57 -57.98 -15.23
C SER A 385 -32.62 -58.49 -16.67
N PHE A 386 -31.60 -58.20 -17.48
CA PHE A 386 -31.48 -58.76 -18.84
C PHE A 386 -31.12 -60.24 -18.84
N ASP A 387 -30.29 -60.72 -17.90
CA ASP A 387 -29.94 -62.15 -17.79
C ASP A 387 -31.14 -63.02 -17.35
N SER A 388 -32.13 -62.46 -16.65
CA SER A 388 -33.36 -63.17 -16.24
C SER A 388 -34.38 -63.39 -17.37
N ASP A 389 -34.22 -62.73 -18.52
CA ASP A 389 -35.13 -62.86 -19.68
C ASP A 389 -34.59 -63.80 -20.78
N LEU A 390 -33.39 -64.37 -20.59
CA LEU A 390 -32.83 -65.38 -21.49
C LEU A 390 -33.34 -66.78 -21.11
N PRO A 391 -34.01 -67.51 -22.03
CA PRO A 391 -34.43 -68.88 -21.75
C PRO A 391 -33.20 -69.77 -21.51
N PRO A 392 -33.28 -70.77 -20.61
CA PRO A 392 -32.15 -71.62 -20.30
C PRO A 392 -31.69 -72.38 -21.55
N ASP A 393 -30.39 -72.28 -21.83
CA ASP A 393 -29.72 -72.99 -22.92
C ASP A 393 -29.90 -74.52 -22.72
N PRO A 394 -30.46 -75.27 -23.69
CA PRO A 394 -30.67 -76.72 -23.58
C PRO A 394 -29.37 -77.52 -23.41
N ALA A 395 -28.20 -76.90 -23.54
CA ALA A 395 -26.89 -77.53 -23.34
C ALA A 395 -26.46 -77.71 -21.87
N GLN A 396 -27.21 -77.19 -20.89
CA GLN A 396 -26.89 -77.31 -19.46
C GLN A 396 -27.88 -78.17 -18.64
N GLN A 397 -28.41 -79.25 -19.22
CA GLN A 397 -29.05 -80.29 -18.41
C GLN A 397 -27.97 -81.18 -17.75
N PRO A 398 -27.96 -81.34 -16.41
CA PRO A 398 -27.09 -82.32 -15.77
C PRO A 398 -27.50 -83.73 -16.21
N LEU A 399 -26.53 -84.52 -16.69
CA LEU A 399 -26.70 -85.93 -17.04
C LEU A 399 -27.37 -86.69 -15.89
N ARG A 400 -28.49 -87.37 -16.20
CA ARG A 400 -29.18 -88.25 -15.26
C ARG A 400 -28.31 -89.46 -14.95
N TYR A 401 -27.76 -89.52 -13.74
CA TYR A 401 -27.14 -90.73 -13.21
C TYR A 401 -28.21 -91.78 -12.87
N TYR A 402 -28.15 -92.93 -13.53
CA TYR A 402 -28.90 -94.13 -13.14
C TYR A 402 -28.31 -94.72 -11.86
N ARG A 403 -29.19 -95.12 -10.94
CA ARG A 403 -28.87 -95.71 -9.64
C ARG A 403 -29.16 -97.22 -9.69
N ASN A 404 -28.28 -98.01 -9.04
CA ASN A 404 -28.23 -99.47 -8.88
C ASN A 404 -27.24 -100.11 -9.88
N THR A 405 -26.18 -100.83 -9.50
CA THR A 405 -26.04 -101.86 -8.46
C THR A 405 -24.60 -101.95 -7.91
N GLN A 406 -24.47 -102.70 -6.82
CA GLN A 406 -23.37 -102.94 -5.88
C GLN A 406 -22.04 -103.54 -6.42
N PRO A 407 -21.00 -103.70 -5.57
CA PRO A 407 -19.58 -103.43 -5.85
C PRO A 407 -18.82 -104.66 -6.33
N HIS A 408 -17.62 -104.46 -6.91
CA HIS A 408 -16.42 -105.28 -6.65
C HIS A 408 -15.21 -104.83 -7.50
N TYR A 409 -14.05 -104.83 -6.85
CA TYR A 409 -12.66 -104.85 -7.34
C TYR A 409 -11.95 -103.57 -7.85
N GLN A 410 -10.82 -103.35 -7.17
CA GLN A 410 -9.62 -102.56 -7.43
C GLN A 410 -9.13 -102.57 -8.89
N PHE A 411 -8.60 -101.43 -9.36
CA PHE A 411 -7.20 -101.30 -9.79
C PHE A 411 -6.84 -99.81 -9.96
N ASN A 412 -5.65 -99.45 -9.44
CA ASN A 412 -4.92 -98.22 -9.74
C ASN A 412 -4.68 -98.08 -11.25
N MET A 413 -4.84 -96.88 -11.80
CA MET A 413 -3.89 -96.32 -12.79
C MET A 413 -3.89 -94.79 -12.73
N ASP A 414 -2.70 -94.26 -12.41
CA ASP A 414 -2.23 -92.94 -12.85
C ASP A 414 -2.32 -92.84 -14.37
N VAL A 415 -2.88 -91.75 -14.90
CA VAL A 415 -2.47 -91.19 -16.20
C VAL A 415 -2.52 -89.66 -16.12
N SER A 416 -1.33 -89.10 -15.98
CA SER A 416 -0.92 -87.76 -16.39
C SER A 416 -1.33 -87.42 -17.82
N VAL A 417 -1.89 -86.23 -18.08
CA VAL A 417 -1.64 -85.49 -19.33
C VAL A 417 -1.68 -83.98 -19.06
N ASP A 418 -0.54 -83.35 -19.32
CA ASP A 418 -0.31 -81.92 -19.45
C ASP A 418 -1.27 -81.20 -20.41
N LYS A 419 -1.64 -79.95 -20.09
CA LYS A 419 -1.44 -78.86 -21.07
C LYS A 419 -1.41 -77.47 -20.43
N PHE A 420 -0.20 -76.93 -20.38
CA PHE A 420 0.11 -75.51 -20.38
C PHE A 420 -0.66 -74.74 -21.47
N SER A 421 -1.17 -73.55 -21.14
CA SER A 421 -0.61 -72.32 -21.75
C SER A 421 -0.99 -71.07 -20.95
N THR A 422 -0.05 -70.59 -20.15
CA THR A 422 0.07 -69.18 -19.77
C THR A 422 0.67 -68.43 -20.94
N ARG A 423 -0.04 -67.44 -21.50
CA ARG A 423 0.59 -66.40 -22.33
C ARG A 423 0.84 -65.16 -21.49
N ARG A 424 2.09 -65.04 -21.05
CA ARG A 424 2.78 -63.77 -20.81
C ARG A 424 3.22 -63.26 -22.18
N ASN A 425 2.91 -62.01 -22.51
CA ASN A 425 3.64 -61.24 -23.52
C ASN A 425 4.07 -59.91 -22.87
N TYR A 426 5.32 -59.90 -22.42
CA TYR A 426 6.27 -58.80 -22.64
C TYR A 426 6.75 -58.91 -24.13
N TYR A 427 7.21 -57.93 -24.90
CA TYR A 427 7.77 -56.58 -24.74
C TYR A 427 7.49 -55.80 -26.06
N ASN A 428 7.30 -54.48 -25.97
CA ASN A 428 8.16 -53.45 -26.56
C ASN A 428 7.71 -52.06 -26.10
#